data_AF-A0A952Q0I3-F1
#
_entry.id   AF-A0A952Q0I3-F1
#
_cell.length_a   1.000
_cell.length_b   1.000
_cell.length_c   1.000
_cell.angle_alpha   90.00
_cell.angle_beta   90.00
_cell.angle_gamma   90.00
#
_symmetry.space_group_name_H-M   'P 1'
#
loop_
_entity.id
_entity.type
_entity.pdbx_description
1 polymer ?
#
loop_
_entity_poly.entity_id
_entity_poly.type
_entity_poly.pdbx_seq_one_letter_code
_entity_poly.pdbx_strand_id
1 'polypeptide(L)'
;MARNVSPNQHPGLVADIKRLLDALQQGDDSTRGKLDAIYSELIAYRDRRIYYKTPEPCDPELTHEQCWSLSLVMSEWKQMFAFSPGRVDGIPSLLALVDLVRRTPHLEVTGLFRDAAWKQLVQMRGPVETIIVAQCNNCATEYIVIGTSGFMDMYGAVCDRCGNVALIDIYGKHKDVIPACTCGGTYVVGCPSCQSREKTILREISPYEYFLTHQYRAAK
;
A
#
# COMPACT_ATOMS: atom_id res chain seq x y z
N MET A 1 37.43 -10.84 -11.75
CA MET A 1 36.65 -11.72 -12.64
C MET A 1 35.20 -11.69 -12.18
N ALA A 2 34.39 -10.84 -12.81
CA ALA A 2 32.97 -10.74 -12.52
C ALA A 2 32.26 -11.97 -13.10
N ARG A 3 31.58 -12.75 -12.25
CA ARG A 3 30.71 -13.83 -12.72
C ARG A 3 29.46 -13.18 -13.29
N ASN A 4 29.27 -13.33 -14.60
CA ASN A 4 28.02 -13.07 -15.29
C ASN A 4 26.92 -13.92 -14.64
N VAL A 5 26.05 -13.29 -13.87
CA VAL A 5 24.81 -13.91 -13.40
C VAL A 5 23.78 -13.71 -14.52
N SER A 6 23.33 -14.83 -15.07
CA SER A 6 22.33 -14.90 -16.14
C SER A 6 21.03 -14.19 -15.73
N PRO A 7 20.37 -13.39 -16.59
CA PRO A 7 19.14 -12.66 -16.24
C PRO A 7 17.88 -13.54 -16.15
N ASN A 8 17.98 -14.83 -16.47
CA ASN A 8 16.82 -15.71 -16.60
C ASN A 8 16.90 -16.84 -15.58
N GLN A 9 16.17 -16.72 -14.47
CA GLN A 9 15.74 -17.85 -13.64
C GLN A 9 14.90 -17.35 -12.45
N HIS A 10 13.66 -16.89 -12.64
CA HIS A 10 12.66 -16.89 -11.54
C HIS A 10 11.21 -16.84 -12.10
N PRO A 11 10.50 -17.97 -12.20
CA PRO A 11 9.07 -18.02 -12.53
C PRO A 11 8.15 -17.70 -11.31
N GLY A 12 8.59 -16.81 -10.41
CA GLY A 12 8.19 -16.82 -8.99
C GLY A 12 6.74 -16.40 -8.68
N LEU A 13 6.27 -15.26 -9.18
CA LEU A 13 5.06 -14.63 -8.62
C LEU A 13 3.77 -15.40 -8.93
N VAL A 14 3.61 -15.88 -10.16
CA VAL A 14 2.41 -16.63 -10.59
C VAL A 14 2.39 -18.04 -9.98
N ALA A 15 3.56 -18.68 -9.84
CA ALA A 15 3.69 -19.96 -9.15
C ALA A 15 3.40 -19.83 -7.65
N ASP A 16 3.75 -18.71 -7.04
CA ASP A 16 3.46 -18.40 -5.64
C ASP A 16 1.96 -18.12 -5.42
N ILE A 17 1.33 -17.37 -6.32
CA ILE A 17 -0.11 -17.12 -6.32
C ILE A 17 -0.89 -18.43 -6.52
N LYS A 18 -0.46 -19.29 -7.46
CA LYS A 18 -1.11 -20.60 -7.69
C LYS A 18 -1.01 -21.50 -6.46
N ARG A 19 0.16 -21.57 -5.81
CA ARG A 19 0.36 -22.30 -4.56
C ARG A 19 -0.49 -21.76 -3.41
N LEU A 20 -0.63 -20.44 -3.30
CA LEU A 20 -1.54 -19.78 -2.35
C LEU A 20 -3.00 -20.18 -2.60
N LEU A 21 -3.47 -20.09 -3.84
CA LEU A 21 -4.82 -20.44 -4.25
C LEU A 21 -5.13 -21.94 -4.00
N ASP A 22 -4.19 -22.82 -4.29
CA ASP A 22 -4.32 -24.27 -4.06
C ASP A 22 -4.38 -24.62 -2.57
N ALA A 23 -3.58 -23.93 -1.73
CA ALA A 23 -3.60 -24.11 -0.28
C ALA A 23 -4.93 -23.66 0.36
N LEU A 24 -5.55 -22.62 -0.18
CA LEU A 24 -6.83 -22.09 0.30
C LEU A 24 -8.02 -22.97 -0.06
N GLN A 25 -7.97 -23.67 -1.19
CA GLN A 25 -9.01 -24.64 -1.59
C GLN A 25 -9.08 -25.87 -0.68
N GLN A 26 -8.01 -26.17 0.08
CA GLN A 26 -7.91 -27.38 0.89
C GLN A 26 -8.39 -27.22 2.35
N GLY A 27 -8.77 -26.01 2.78
CA GLY A 27 -9.61 -25.78 3.96
C GLY A 27 -9.19 -26.47 5.27
N ASP A 28 -7.92 -26.41 5.67
CA ASP A 28 -7.43 -27.07 6.89
C ASP A 28 -6.66 -26.12 7.82
N ASP A 29 -6.66 -26.40 9.13
CA ASP A 29 -6.03 -25.62 10.22
C ASP A 29 -4.51 -25.44 10.05
N SER A 30 -3.90 -26.12 9.07
CA SER A 30 -2.55 -25.91 8.56
C SER A 30 -2.34 -24.57 7.82
N THR A 31 -3.40 -23.79 7.59
CA THR A 31 -3.36 -22.50 6.88
C THR A 31 -2.41 -21.49 7.55
N ARG A 32 -2.30 -21.48 8.89
CA ARG A 32 -1.41 -20.55 9.61
C ARG A 32 0.07 -20.89 9.42
N GLY A 33 0.45 -22.17 9.50
CA GLY A 33 1.83 -22.63 9.29
C GLY A 33 2.28 -22.55 7.83
N LYS A 34 1.35 -22.75 6.87
CA LYS A 34 1.60 -22.52 5.45
C LYS A 34 1.73 -21.02 5.13
N LEU A 35 0.90 -20.18 5.75
CA LEU A 35 1.03 -18.72 5.70
C LEU A 35 2.35 -18.26 6.32
N ASP A 36 2.82 -18.84 7.42
CA ASP A 36 4.11 -18.50 8.05
C ASP A 36 5.33 -18.93 7.20
N ALA A 37 5.23 -20.06 6.48
CA ALA A 37 6.25 -20.49 5.51
C ALA A 37 6.29 -19.58 4.27
N ILE A 38 5.11 -19.24 3.74
CA ILE A 38 4.96 -18.26 2.65
C ILE A 38 5.42 -16.87 3.12
N TYR A 39 5.11 -16.47 4.34
CA TYR A 39 5.55 -15.22 4.97
C TYR A 39 7.08 -15.19 5.12
N SER A 40 7.71 -16.30 5.52
CA SER A 40 9.17 -16.42 5.64
C SER A 40 9.88 -16.36 4.28
N GLU A 41 9.34 -17.03 3.26
CA GLU A 41 9.87 -16.96 1.89
C GLU A 41 9.69 -15.57 1.25
N LEU A 42 8.61 -14.86 1.58
CA LEU A 42 8.30 -13.53 1.06
C LEU A 42 9.01 -12.39 1.81
N ILE A 43 9.31 -12.56 3.10
CA ILE A 43 10.24 -11.67 3.83
C ILE A 43 11.64 -11.73 3.18
N ALA A 44 12.07 -12.85 2.62
CA ALA A 44 13.32 -12.92 1.86
C ALA A 44 13.27 -12.12 0.53
N TYR A 45 12.07 -11.82 0.00
CA TYR A 45 11.85 -10.91 -1.12
C TYR A 45 11.84 -9.43 -0.71
N ARG A 46 11.49 -9.11 0.55
CA ARG A 46 11.51 -7.76 1.14
C ARG A 46 12.86 -7.06 0.99
N ASP A 47 13.95 -7.81 1.10
CA ASP A 47 15.31 -7.26 1.09
C ASP A 47 15.86 -7.02 -0.34
N ARG A 48 15.09 -7.35 -1.39
CA ARG A 48 15.42 -7.09 -2.80
C ARG A 48 14.72 -5.81 -3.27
N ARG A 49 15.36 -4.66 -2.99
CA ARG A 49 14.98 -3.28 -3.36
C ARG A 49 14.00 -3.18 -4.55
N ILE A 50 12.75 -2.82 -4.26
CA ILE A 50 11.71 -2.57 -5.27
C ILE A 50 11.76 -1.07 -5.63
N TYR A 51 12.54 -0.73 -6.66
CA TYR A 51 12.28 0.44 -7.50
C TYR A 51 11.85 -0.09 -8.86
N TYR A 52 10.62 0.20 -9.27
CA TYR A 52 10.01 -0.23 -10.53
C TYR A 52 10.93 -0.08 -11.75
N LYS A 53 10.92 -1.06 -12.68
CA LYS A 53 10.92 -0.77 -14.14
C LYS A 53 10.71 -1.92 -15.12
N THR A 54 10.42 -3.15 -14.69
CA THR A 54 10.09 -4.21 -15.66
C THR A 54 8.93 -5.04 -15.12
N PRO A 55 7.79 -5.10 -15.82
CA PRO A 55 6.80 -6.12 -15.51
C PRO A 55 7.51 -7.47 -15.65
N GLU A 56 7.48 -8.28 -14.60
CA GLU A 56 7.90 -9.67 -14.71
C GLU A 56 7.14 -10.31 -15.88
N PRO A 57 7.78 -11.21 -16.67
CA PRO A 57 7.12 -11.85 -17.79
C PRO A 57 5.84 -12.52 -17.27
N CYS A 58 4.72 -12.05 -17.79
CA CYS A 58 3.41 -12.57 -17.41
C CYS A 58 3.26 -14.01 -17.93
N ASP A 59 2.45 -14.80 -17.23
CA ASP A 59 2.05 -16.11 -17.70
C ASP A 59 1.46 -15.98 -19.12
N PRO A 60 1.98 -16.74 -20.12
CA PRO A 60 1.48 -16.65 -21.48
C PRO A 60 0.00 -17.03 -21.63
N GLU A 61 -0.61 -17.67 -20.63
CA GLU A 61 -2.05 -17.99 -20.61
C GLU A 61 -2.94 -16.82 -20.17
N LEU A 62 -2.36 -15.73 -19.67
CA LEU A 62 -3.10 -14.55 -19.20
C LEU A 62 -3.14 -13.44 -20.26
N THR A 63 -4.26 -12.71 -20.31
CA THR A 63 -4.36 -11.50 -21.12
C THR A 63 -3.51 -10.37 -20.53
N HIS A 64 -3.13 -9.38 -21.34
CA HIS A 64 -2.37 -8.22 -20.89
C HIS A 64 -3.10 -7.47 -19.74
N GLU A 65 -4.42 -7.35 -19.82
CA GLU A 65 -5.28 -6.71 -18.82
C GLU A 65 -5.27 -7.47 -17.49
N GLN A 66 -5.27 -8.80 -17.54
CA GLN A 66 -5.13 -9.64 -16.35
C GLN A 66 -3.75 -9.47 -15.71
N CYS A 67 -2.68 -9.42 -16.52
CA CYS A 67 -1.33 -9.19 -16.03
C CYS A 67 -1.21 -7.84 -15.31
N TRP A 68 -1.76 -6.77 -15.90
CA TRP A 68 -1.78 -5.45 -15.26
C TRP A 68 -2.55 -5.52 -13.95
N SER A 69 -3.79 -6.02 -13.97
CA SER A 69 -4.63 -6.07 -12.78
C SER A 69 -4.00 -6.87 -11.64
N LEU A 70 -3.37 -8.02 -11.94
CA LEU A 70 -2.61 -8.78 -10.95
C LEU A 70 -1.43 -7.97 -10.40
N SER A 71 -0.71 -7.22 -11.21
CA SER A 71 0.41 -6.39 -10.72
C SER A 71 -0.05 -5.34 -9.70
N LEU A 72 -1.26 -4.78 -9.86
CA LEU A 72 -1.86 -3.86 -8.90
C LEU A 72 -2.21 -4.58 -7.58
N VAL A 73 -2.87 -5.74 -7.67
CA VAL A 73 -3.20 -6.56 -6.49
C VAL A 73 -1.92 -6.97 -5.74
N MET A 74 -0.85 -7.31 -6.46
CA MET A 74 0.43 -7.69 -5.86
C MET A 74 1.20 -6.51 -5.28
N SER A 75 0.96 -5.27 -5.74
CA SER A 75 1.45 -4.07 -5.07
C SER A 75 0.85 -3.93 -3.68
N GLU A 76 -0.46 -4.17 -3.54
CA GLU A 76 -1.15 -4.13 -2.25
C GLU A 76 -0.61 -5.22 -1.31
N TRP A 77 -0.43 -6.45 -1.80
CA TRP A 77 0.24 -7.53 -1.05
C TRP A 77 1.59 -7.07 -0.47
N LYS A 78 2.46 -6.51 -1.31
CA LYS A 78 3.81 -6.08 -0.90
C LYS A 78 3.74 -5.06 0.23
N GLN A 79 2.82 -4.09 0.14
CA GLN A 79 2.67 -3.08 1.19
C GLN A 79 2.07 -3.66 2.48
N MET A 80 1.10 -4.58 2.38
CA MET A 80 0.48 -5.23 3.54
C MET A 80 1.47 -6.01 4.41
N PHE A 81 2.56 -6.52 3.81
CA PHE A 81 3.56 -7.35 4.49
C PHE A 81 4.96 -6.71 4.56
N ALA A 82 5.09 -5.41 4.26
CA ALA A 82 6.35 -4.69 4.36
C ALA A 82 6.84 -4.49 5.81
N PHE A 83 6.05 -4.88 6.81
CA PHE A 83 6.28 -4.66 8.23
C PHE A 83 5.82 -5.87 9.07
N SER A 84 6.14 -5.86 10.37
CA SER A 84 5.86 -7.00 11.27
C SER A 84 5.15 -6.56 12.56
N PRO A 85 4.01 -7.18 12.92
CA PRO A 85 3.27 -8.14 12.11
C PRO A 85 2.59 -7.44 10.92
N GLY A 86 2.53 -8.10 9.75
CA GLY A 86 1.84 -7.56 8.57
C GLY A 86 0.30 -7.58 8.70
N ARG A 87 -0.42 -7.03 7.71
CA ARG A 87 -1.89 -6.99 7.67
C ARG A 87 -2.50 -8.31 7.20
N VAL A 88 -2.46 -9.30 8.06
CA VAL A 88 -3.08 -10.61 7.79
C VAL A 88 -4.60 -10.52 7.60
N ASP A 89 -5.24 -9.51 8.16
CA ASP A 89 -6.68 -9.25 8.07
C ASP A 89 -7.15 -8.92 6.63
N GLY A 90 -6.26 -8.44 5.76
CA GLY A 90 -6.60 -8.14 4.35
C GLY A 90 -6.42 -9.32 3.39
N ILE A 91 -5.89 -10.46 3.83
CA ILE A 91 -5.68 -11.65 2.98
C ILE A 91 -6.97 -12.06 2.25
N PRO A 92 -8.15 -12.16 2.90
CA PRO A 92 -9.38 -12.54 2.20
C PRO A 92 -9.72 -11.63 1.02
N SER A 93 -9.53 -10.32 1.17
CA SER A 93 -9.79 -9.33 0.12
C SER A 93 -8.79 -9.46 -1.04
N LEU A 94 -7.49 -9.66 -0.75
CA LEU A 94 -6.49 -9.92 -1.79
C LEU A 94 -6.84 -11.14 -2.62
N LEU A 95 -7.23 -12.24 -1.98
CA LEU A 95 -7.56 -13.49 -2.66
C LEU A 95 -8.81 -13.38 -3.52
N ALA A 96 -9.83 -12.65 -3.04
CA ALA A 96 -11.02 -12.35 -3.82
C ALA A 96 -10.67 -11.56 -5.10
N LEU A 97 -9.75 -10.60 -5.02
CA LEU A 97 -9.30 -9.84 -6.18
C LEU A 97 -8.51 -10.69 -7.17
N VAL A 98 -7.62 -11.57 -6.68
CA VAL A 98 -6.90 -12.52 -7.55
C VAL A 98 -7.88 -13.42 -8.30
N ASP A 99 -8.89 -13.96 -7.63
CA ASP A 99 -9.90 -14.81 -8.26
C ASP A 99 -10.77 -14.04 -9.27
N LEU A 100 -11.12 -12.79 -8.96
CA LEU A 100 -11.83 -11.89 -9.88
C LEU A 100 -11.04 -11.69 -11.19
N VAL A 101 -9.75 -11.37 -11.07
CA VAL A 101 -8.87 -11.16 -12.25
C VAL A 101 -8.79 -12.44 -13.08
N ARG A 102 -8.63 -13.60 -12.43
CA ARG A 102 -8.55 -14.89 -13.11
C ARG A 102 -9.81 -15.22 -13.91
N ARG A 103 -11.00 -14.96 -13.34
CA ARG A 103 -12.29 -15.30 -13.98
C ARG A 103 -12.74 -14.29 -15.03
N THR A 104 -12.06 -13.14 -15.14
CA THR A 104 -12.48 -12.02 -16.00
C THR A 104 -11.36 -11.64 -16.97
N PRO A 105 -11.31 -12.24 -18.18
CA PRO A 105 -10.23 -12.01 -19.16
C PRO A 105 -10.06 -10.56 -19.61
N HIS A 106 -11.13 -9.76 -19.57
CA HIS A 106 -11.13 -8.34 -19.94
C HIS A 106 -11.52 -7.45 -18.76
N LEU A 107 -10.92 -7.70 -17.59
CA LEU A 107 -11.11 -6.84 -16.43
C LEU A 107 -10.38 -5.51 -16.65
N GLU A 108 -11.12 -4.45 -16.91
CA GLU A 108 -10.58 -3.10 -16.84
C GLU A 108 -10.15 -2.76 -15.40
N VAL A 109 -9.08 -1.97 -15.27
CA VAL A 109 -8.59 -1.48 -13.96
C VAL A 109 -9.69 -0.74 -13.18
N THR A 110 -10.58 -0.03 -13.87
CA THR A 110 -11.73 0.64 -13.25
C THR A 110 -12.73 -0.36 -12.65
N GLY A 111 -12.86 -1.55 -13.25
CA GLY A 111 -13.64 -2.67 -12.73
C GLY A 111 -13.03 -3.22 -11.44
N LEU A 112 -11.70 -3.38 -11.40
CA LEU A 112 -10.97 -3.76 -10.19
C LEU A 112 -11.22 -2.77 -9.04
N PHE A 113 -11.13 -1.46 -9.30
CA PHE A 113 -11.29 -0.43 -8.28
C PHE A 113 -12.71 -0.29 -7.74
N ARG A 114 -13.72 -0.72 -8.52
CA ARG A 114 -15.13 -0.70 -8.11
C ARG A 114 -15.48 -1.87 -7.20
N ASP A 115 -14.69 -2.94 -7.23
CA ASP A 115 -14.92 -4.16 -6.47
C ASP A 115 -14.92 -3.91 -4.95
N ALA A 116 -15.74 -4.67 -4.22
CA ALA A 116 -15.87 -4.55 -2.78
C ALA A 116 -14.57 -4.93 -2.05
N ALA A 117 -13.85 -5.95 -2.52
CA ALA A 117 -12.59 -6.37 -1.93
C ALA A 117 -11.50 -5.31 -2.09
N TRP A 118 -11.46 -4.62 -3.23
CA TRP A 118 -10.54 -3.49 -3.43
C TRP A 118 -10.84 -2.35 -2.45
N LYS A 119 -12.12 -2.01 -2.29
CA LYS A 119 -12.55 -0.99 -1.32
C LYS A 119 -12.16 -1.35 0.12
N GLN A 120 -12.20 -2.62 0.49
CA GLN A 120 -11.74 -3.06 1.81
C GLN A 120 -10.24 -2.86 1.99
N LEU A 121 -9.42 -3.20 0.98
CA LEU A 121 -7.98 -2.93 1.04
C LEU A 121 -7.69 -1.44 1.17
N VAL A 122 -8.34 -0.60 0.37
CA VAL A 122 -8.22 0.87 0.47
C VAL A 122 -8.66 1.37 1.84
N GLN A 123 -9.68 0.79 2.46
CA GLN A 123 -10.09 1.15 3.81
C GLN A 123 -9.01 0.82 4.86
N MET A 124 -8.29 -0.29 4.69
CA MET A 124 -7.21 -0.71 5.60
C MET A 124 -5.96 0.17 5.47
N ARG A 125 -5.58 0.54 4.24
CA ARG A 125 -4.38 1.34 3.97
C ARG A 125 -4.61 2.85 3.87
N GLY A 126 -5.86 3.28 3.96
CA GLY A 126 -6.28 4.63 3.64
C GLY A 126 -6.15 4.96 2.14
N PRO A 127 -6.84 6.01 1.66
CA PRO A 127 -6.80 6.44 0.26
C PRO A 127 -5.53 7.26 -0.05
N VAL A 128 -4.37 6.71 0.32
CA VAL A 128 -3.05 7.34 0.15
C VAL A 128 -2.10 6.33 -0.48
N GLU A 129 -1.08 6.82 -1.18
CA GLU A 129 -0.11 5.95 -1.84
C GLU A 129 1.15 5.76 -1.00
N THR A 130 1.56 6.79 -0.26
CA THR A 130 2.81 6.77 0.51
C THR A 130 2.65 7.48 1.84
N ILE A 131 3.34 6.94 2.85
CA ILE A 131 3.56 7.58 4.15
C ILE A 131 5.05 7.77 4.31
N ILE A 132 5.49 9.00 4.52
CA ILE A 132 6.89 9.36 4.68
C ILE A 132 7.11 9.93 6.08
N VAL A 133 8.16 9.47 6.75
CA VAL A 133 8.72 10.17 7.91
C VAL A 133 9.76 11.16 7.38
N ALA A 134 9.51 12.44 7.61
CA ALA A 134 10.38 13.53 7.19
C ALA A 134 10.94 14.27 8.41
N GLN A 135 12.12 14.85 8.27
CA GLN A 135 12.69 15.78 9.23
C GLN A 135 12.65 17.19 8.67
N CYS A 136 12.18 18.15 9.46
CA CYS A 136 12.19 19.56 9.07
C CYS A 136 13.61 20.11 9.00
N ASN A 137 13.98 20.74 7.88
CA ASN A 137 15.32 21.31 7.71
C ASN A 137 15.59 22.52 8.62
N ASN A 138 14.53 23.19 9.10
CA ASN A 138 14.64 24.40 9.92
C ASN A 138 14.76 24.10 11.42
N CYS A 139 13.91 23.21 11.95
CA CYS A 139 13.84 22.94 13.40
C CYS A 139 14.13 21.48 13.78
N ALA A 140 14.59 20.65 12.82
CA ALA A 140 14.91 19.24 13.00
C ALA A 140 13.79 18.35 13.55
N THR A 141 12.55 18.85 13.64
CA THR A 141 11.39 18.07 14.09
C THR A 141 11.06 16.99 13.07
N GLU A 142 10.93 15.74 13.52
CA GLU A 142 10.41 14.63 12.71
C GLU A 142 8.88 14.66 12.67
N TYR A 143 8.30 14.43 11.49
CA TYR A 143 6.86 14.43 11.29
C TYR A 143 6.44 13.60 10.07
N ILE A 144 5.15 13.29 10.00
CA ILE A 144 4.57 12.49 8.92
C ILE A 144 4.17 13.37 7.75
N VAL A 145 4.47 12.89 6.55
CA VAL A 145 4.04 13.45 5.28
C VAL A 145 3.24 12.38 4.54
N ILE A 146 2.08 12.78 4.03
CA ILE A 146 1.20 11.90 3.28
C ILE A 146 1.33 12.22 1.78
N GLY A 147 1.68 11.22 0.99
CA GLY A 147 1.56 11.28 -0.46
C GLY A 147 0.19 10.75 -0.88
N THR A 148 -0.64 11.63 -1.42
CA THR A 148 -1.92 11.28 -2.01
C THR A 148 -1.72 10.87 -3.47
N SER A 149 -2.58 9.96 -3.93
CA SER A 149 -2.59 9.52 -5.33
C SER A 149 -2.88 10.68 -6.27
N GLY A 150 -2.21 10.73 -7.42
CA GLY A 150 -2.55 11.69 -8.49
C GLY A 150 -3.96 11.51 -9.07
N PHE A 151 -4.66 10.43 -8.70
CA PHE A 151 -6.08 10.24 -9.03
C PHE A 151 -7.04 11.00 -8.10
N MET A 152 -6.56 11.45 -6.95
CA MET A 152 -7.32 12.28 -6.02
C MET A 152 -6.58 13.59 -5.82
N ASP A 153 -7.14 14.68 -6.33
CA ASP A 153 -6.64 16.04 -6.08
C ASP A 153 -6.95 16.47 -4.64
N MET A 154 -6.37 15.74 -3.69
CA MET A 154 -6.44 15.97 -2.27
C MET A 154 -5.01 16.02 -1.72
N TYR A 155 -4.81 16.67 -0.58
CA TYR A 155 -3.61 16.51 0.22
C TYR A 155 -3.97 15.99 1.61
N GLY A 156 -3.09 15.20 2.22
CA GLY A 156 -3.24 14.73 3.59
C GLY A 156 -2.63 15.72 4.58
N ALA A 157 -3.45 16.29 5.47
CA ALA A 157 -2.98 17.00 6.65
C ALA A 157 -2.95 16.02 7.84
N VAL A 158 -1.92 16.11 8.68
CA VAL A 158 -1.72 15.18 9.81
C VAL A 158 -1.91 15.92 11.12
N CYS A 159 -2.65 15.32 12.06
CA CYS A 159 -2.80 15.85 13.40
C CYS A 159 -1.48 15.72 14.18
N ASP A 160 -0.97 16.86 14.65
CA ASP A 160 0.25 16.98 15.46
C ASP A 160 0.25 16.15 16.76
N ARG A 161 -0.94 15.85 17.31
CA ARG A 161 -1.09 15.13 18.57
C ARG A 161 -1.29 13.63 18.41
N CYS A 162 -2.16 13.20 17.49
CA CYS A 162 -2.58 11.79 17.41
C CYS A 162 -2.30 11.14 16.06
N GLY A 163 -1.67 11.83 15.11
CA GLY A 163 -1.31 11.26 13.80
C GLY A 163 -2.49 10.95 12.86
N ASN A 164 -3.74 11.21 13.27
CA ASN A 164 -4.88 11.06 12.37
C ASN A 164 -4.72 11.97 11.14
N VAL A 165 -5.36 11.57 10.04
CA VAL A 165 -5.23 12.26 8.75
C VAL A 165 -6.56 12.89 8.32
N ALA A 166 -6.52 14.16 7.95
CA ALA A 166 -7.61 14.82 7.24
C ALA A 166 -7.23 14.91 5.76
N LEU A 167 -8.09 14.39 4.90
CA LEU A 167 -7.92 14.47 3.45
C LEU A 167 -8.67 15.70 2.95
N ILE A 168 -7.93 16.65 2.42
CA ILE A 168 -8.44 17.98 2.05
C ILE A 168 -8.36 18.13 0.53
N ASP A 169 -9.49 18.42 -0.09
CA ASP A 169 -9.61 18.69 -1.53
C ASP A 169 -8.83 19.96 -1.93
N ILE A 170 -8.00 19.85 -2.95
CA ILE A 170 -7.17 20.93 -3.50
C ILE A 170 -8.02 21.97 -4.24
N TYR A 171 -9.21 21.62 -4.75
CA TYR A 171 -10.11 22.53 -5.47
C TYR A 171 -11.26 23.07 -4.61
N GLY A 172 -11.56 22.42 -3.49
CA GLY A 172 -12.65 22.82 -2.61
C GLY A 172 -12.51 24.23 -2.03
N LYS A 173 -13.63 24.83 -1.60
CA LYS A 173 -13.67 26.13 -0.87
C LYS A 173 -12.98 26.09 0.51
N HIS A 174 -12.44 24.94 0.89
CA HIS A 174 -11.83 24.67 2.19
C HIS A 174 -10.29 24.73 2.17
N LYS A 175 -9.67 25.26 1.10
CA LYS A 175 -8.20 25.38 1.01
C LYS A 175 -7.58 26.05 2.24
N ASP A 176 -8.34 26.91 2.89
CA ASP A 176 -7.88 27.75 3.99
C ASP A 176 -8.30 27.27 5.39
N VAL A 177 -9.12 26.20 5.48
CA VAL A 177 -9.64 25.71 6.77
C VAL A 177 -9.26 24.26 6.97
N ILE A 178 -8.10 24.07 7.58
CA ILE A 178 -7.71 22.78 8.12
C ILE A 178 -8.55 22.51 9.38
N PRO A 179 -9.31 21.40 9.47
CA PRO A 179 -10.16 21.13 10.64
C PRO A 179 -9.34 20.97 11.91
N ALA A 180 -9.97 21.14 13.07
CA ALA A 180 -9.38 20.72 14.35
C ALA A 180 -9.56 19.21 14.56
N CYS A 181 -8.61 18.58 15.26
CA CYS A 181 -8.72 17.17 15.60
C CYS A 181 -9.57 16.95 16.85
N THR A 182 -10.33 15.86 16.91
CA THR A 182 -11.16 15.50 18.08
C THR A 182 -10.33 15.19 19.32
N CYS A 183 -9.04 14.89 19.16
CA CYS A 183 -8.11 14.74 20.28
C CYS A 183 -7.60 16.09 20.84
N GLY A 184 -8.04 17.23 20.29
CA GLY A 184 -7.57 18.56 20.66
C GLY A 184 -6.27 19.00 19.97
N GLY A 185 -5.69 18.17 19.12
CA GLY A 185 -4.58 18.58 18.24
C GLY A 185 -5.04 19.34 17.01
N THR A 186 -4.10 19.91 16.28
CA THR A 186 -4.32 20.64 15.02
C THR A 186 -3.75 19.84 13.87
N TYR A 187 -4.48 19.79 12.75
CA TYR A 187 -3.91 19.22 11.53
C TYR A 187 -3.00 20.26 10.87
N VAL A 188 -1.84 19.85 10.38
CA VAL A 188 -0.84 20.77 9.81
C VAL A 188 -0.37 20.28 8.45
N VAL A 189 -0.11 21.23 7.53
CA VAL A 189 0.59 21.01 6.25
C VAL A 189 2.00 21.55 6.38
N GLY A 190 2.98 20.65 6.51
CA GLY A 190 4.38 21.00 6.79
C GLY A 190 4.78 20.61 8.20
N CYS A 191 5.89 21.16 8.68
CA CYS A 191 6.38 20.84 10.01
C CYS A 191 5.38 21.30 11.10
N PRO A 192 4.97 20.43 12.04
CA PRO A 192 4.03 20.81 13.10
C PRO A 192 4.64 21.81 14.10
N SER A 193 5.96 21.92 14.18
CA SER A 193 6.66 22.83 15.10
C SER A 193 6.85 24.25 14.53
N CYS A 194 7.32 24.37 13.28
CA CYS A 194 7.67 25.66 12.69
C CYS A 194 6.97 25.97 11.35
N GLN A 195 6.08 25.09 10.89
CA GLN A 195 5.33 25.21 9.63
C GLN A 195 6.17 25.29 8.35
N SER A 196 7.49 25.14 8.44
CA SER A 196 8.36 25.04 7.26
C SER A 196 7.96 23.84 6.40
N ARG A 197 8.00 24.04 5.08
CA ARG A 197 7.76 23.01 4.06
C ARG A 197 9.05 22.28 3.65
N GLU A 198 10.21 22.84 4.00
CA GLU A 198 11.51 22.26 3.71
C GLU A 198 11.79 21.08 4.62
N LYS A 199 12.11 19.95 4.01
CA LYS A 199 12.28 18.69 4.72
C LYS A 199 13.23 17.75 4.01
N THR A 200 13.79 16.85 4.79
CA THR A 200 14.56 15.70 4.32
C THR A 200 13.76 14.43 4.59
N ILE A 201 13.67 13.53 3.60
CA ILE A 201 13.00 12.24 3.75
C ILE A 201 13.91 11.32 4.56
N LEU A 202 13.43 10.82 5.69
CA LEU A 202 14.19 9.87 6.52
C LEU A 202 13.87 8.43 6.13
N ARG A 203 12.58 8.10 5.99
CA ARG A 203 12.12 6.76 5.61
C ARG A 203 10.68 6.79 5.08
N GLU A 204 10.32 5.73 4.39
CA GLU A 204 8.94 5.42 4.02
C GLU A 204 8.36 4.36 4.97
N ILE A 205 7.07 4.48 5.26
CA ILE A 205 6.29 3.55 6.07
C ILE A 205 5.15 3.02 5.18
N SER A 206 4.81 1.74 5.33
CA SER A 206 3.65 1.21 4.63
C SER A 206 2.36 1.92 5.08
N PRO A 207 1.49 2.39 4.18
CA PRO A 207 0.19 2.94 4.57
C PRO A 207 -0.64 1.96 5.42
N TYR A 208 -0.53 0.66 5.14
CA TYR A 208 -1.13 -0.40 5.94
C TYR A 208 -0.60 -0.45 7.38
N GLU A 209 0.69 -0.17 7.60
CA GLU A 209 1.29 -0.08 8.94
C GLU A 209 0.77 1.16 9.67
N TYR A 210 0.76 2.30 8.98
CA TYR A 210 0.33 3.57 9.56
C TYR A 210 -1.12 3.53 10.03
N PHE A 211 -2.03 3.05 9.19
CA PHE A 211 -3.47 2.99 9.49
C PHE A 211 -3.89 1.77 10.32
N LEU A 212 -2.95 1.04 10.92
CA LEU A 212 -3.29 0.13 12.03
C LEU A 212 -3.75 0.89 13.27
N THR A 213 -3.14 2.04 13.53
CA THR A 213 -3.32 2.80 14.78
C THR A 213 -3.85 4.21 14.54
N HIS A 214 -3.94 4.64 13.28
CA HIS A 214 -4.42 5.96 12.88
C HIS A 214 -5.72 5.87 12.10
N GLN A 215 -6.51 6.94 12.12
CA GLN A 215 -7.73 7.08 11.32
C GLN A 215 -7.54 8.17 10.28
N TYR A 216 -8.19 8.00 9.12
CA TYR A 216 -8.38 9.08 8.16
C TYR A 216 -9.84 9.53 8.13
N ARG A 217 -10.06 10.80 7.80
CA ARG A 217 -11.38 11.36 7.54
C ARG A 217 -11.34 12.15 6.24
N ALA A 218 -12.33 11.93 5.38
CA ALA A 218 -12.57 12.84 4.27
C ALA A 218 -13.06 14.18 4.83
N ALA A 219 -12.57 15.30 4.28
CA ALA A 219 -13.20 16.59 4.51
C ALA A 219 -14.68 16.49 4.07
N LYS A 220 -15.58 16.97 4.95
CA LYS A 220 -17.02 17.07 4.66
C LYS A 220 -17.30 18.28 3.79
#